data_AF-A0A6I5X3C9-F1
#
_entry.id   AF-A0A6I5X3C9-F1
#
_cell.length_a   1.000
_cell.length_b   1.000
_cell.length_c   1.000
_cell.angle_alpha   90.00
_cell.angle_beta   90.00
_cell.angle_gamma   90.00
#
_symmetry.space_group_name_H-M   'P 1'
#
loop_
_entity.id
_entity.type
_entity.pdbx_description
1 polymer ?
#
loop_
_entity_poly.entity_id
_entity_poly.type
_entity_poly.pdbx_seq_one_letter_code
_entity_poly.pdbx_strand_id
1 'polypeptide(L)'
;MGNLNQMQVTRGLSFVEAQCSGCHSVRPGIEPPNPQAPSFVAVANDMEFNQSTLRAFFRDGHETPDAMSIKLDEDEAEIAAAYIMSLRSPR
;
A
#
# COMPACT_ATOMS: atom_id res chain seq x y z
N MET A 1 5.86 -17.51 -15.96
CA MET A 1 5.74 -16.80 -14.66
C MET A 1 5.08 -15.40 -14.81
N GLY A 2 4.23 -15.17 -15.82
CA GLY A 2 3.76 -13.81 -16.19
C GLY A 2 2.33 -13.41 -15.81
N ASN A 3 1.54 -14.25 -15.11
CA ASN A 3 0.12 -13.93 -14.82
C ASN A 3 -0.22 -13.76 -13.33
N LEU A 4 0.63 -14.24 -12.41
CA LEU A 4 0.35 -14.17 -10.97
C LEU A 4 0.51 -12.74 -10.42
N ASN A 5 1.54 -12.03 -10.88
CA ASN A 5 1.83 -10.67 -10.44
C ASN A 5 0.70 -9.69 -10.82
N GLN A 6 0.17 -9.77 -12.04
CA GLN A 6 -0.88 -8.85 -12.49
C GLN A 6 -2.23 -9.09 -11.80
N MET A 7 -2.59 -10.33 -11.50
CA MET A 7 -3.79 -10.63 -10.70
C MET A 7 -3.67 -10.15 -9.25
N GLN A 8 -2.49 -10.28 -8.65
CA GLN A 8 -2.24 -9.76 -7.30
C GLN A 8 -2.34 -8.24 -7.27
N VAL A 9 -1.78 -7.54 -8.26
CA VAL A 9 -1.89 -6.07 -8.37
C VAL A 9 -3.34 -5.63 -8.52
N THR A 10 -4.15 -6.30 -9.37
CA THR A 10 -5.57 -5.97 -9.52
C THR A 10 -6.36 -6.20 -8.23
N ARG A 11 -6.14 -7.35 -7.56
CA ARG A 11 -6.78 -7.63 -6.26
C ARG A 11 -6.36 -6.63 -5.19
N GLY A 12 -5.07 -6.30 -5.17
CA GLY A 12 -4.49 -5.31 -4.26
C GLY A 12 -5.10 -3.93 -4.46
N LEU A 13 -5.28 -3.47 -5.70
CA LEU A 13 -5.96 -2.21 -6.00
C LEU A 13 -7.37 -2.18 -5.39
N SER A 14 -8.20 -3.17 -5.68
CA SER A 14 -9.57 -3.23 -5.15
C SER A 14 -9.60 -3.29 -3.62
N PHE A 15 -8.65 -4.01 -3.01
CA PHE A 15 -8.51 -4.08 -1.57
C PHE A 15 -8.16 -2.73 -0.95
N VAL A 16 -7.12 -2.05 -1.46
CA VAL A 16 -6.69 -0.77 -0.88
C VAL A 16 -7.68 0.37 -1.18
N GLU A 17 -8.42 0.30 -2.28
CA GLU A 17 -9.53 1.22 -2.51
C GLU A 17 -10.61 1.07 -1.44
N ALA A 18 -10.94 -0.16 -1.04
CA ALA A 18 -11.94 -0.40 -0.01
C ALA A 18 -11.45 -0.02 1.40
N GLN A 19 -10.18 -0.29 1.73
CA GLN A 19 -9.67 -0.19 3.09
C GLN A 19 -8.89 1.10 3.38
N CYS A 20 -8.20 1.67 2.39
CA CYS A 20 -7.20 2.72 2.61
C CYS A 20 -7.61 4.08 2.04
N SER A 21 -8.55 4.13 1.08
CA SER A 21 -8.90 5.35 0.35
C SER A 21 -9.56 6.44 1.18
N GLY A 22 -10.06 6.12 2.38
CA GLY A 22 -10.62 7.12 3.30
C GLY A 22 -9.59 8.13 3.81
N CYS A 23 -8.31 7.75 3.85
CA CYS A 23 -7.22 8.60 4.29
C CYS A 23 -6.17 8.83 3.20
N HIS A 24 -5.81 7.77 2.47
CA HIS A 24 -4.71 7.81 1.50
C HIS A 24 -5.21 8.08 0.08
N SER A 25 -4.39 8.76 -0.70
CA SER A 25 -4.47 8.66 -2.15
C SER A 25 -3.86 7.34 -2.60
N VAL A 26 -4.71 6.43 -3.06
CA VAL A 26 -4.31 5.08 -3.47
C VAL A 26 -3.95 4.99 -4.96
N ARG A 27 -4.35 5.98 -5.78
CA ARG A 27 -4.07 6.04 -7.22
C ARG A 27 -3.13 7.22 -7.55
N PRO A 28 -2.27 7.10 -8.58
CA PRO A 28 -1.43 8.20 -9.01
C PRO A 28 -2.21 9.46 -9.41
N GLY A 29 -1.65 10.64 -9.13
CA GLY A 29 -2.21 11.92 -9.55
C GLY A 29 -3.43 12.41 -8.77
N ILE A 30 -3.78 11.73 -7.68
CA ILE A 30 -4.86 12.14 -6.77
C ILE A 30 -4.24 12.63 -5.46
N GLU A 31 -4.78 13.71 -4.90
CA GLU A 31 -4.38 14.20 -3.58
C GLU A 31 -5.02 13.36 -2.46
N PRO A 32 -4.29 13.06 -1.36
CA PRO A 32 -4.85 12.33 -0.23
C PRO A 32 -5.99 13.12 0.45
N PRO A 33 -7.11 12.46 0.82
CA PRO A 33 -8.14 13.09 1.64
C PRO A 33 -7.63 13.60 3.00
N ASN A 34 -6.67 12.87 3.60
CA ASN A 34 -5.96 13.29 4.80
C ASN A 34 -4.55 13.79 4.43
N PRO A 35 -4.23 15.09 4.59
CA PRO A 35 -2.92 15.64 4.25
C PRO A 35 -1.73 15.03 5.04
N GLN A 36 -1.99 14.37 6.17
CA GLN A 36 -0.97 13.68 6.95
C GLN A 36 -0.73 12.23 6.48
N ALA A 37 -1.62 11.69 5.64
CA ALA A 37 -1.50 10.35 5.08
C ALA A 37 -0.72 10.44 3.76
N PRO A 38 0.45 9.76 3.62
CA PRO A 38 1.20 9.79 2.38
C PRO A 38 0.40 9.15 1.24
N SER A 39 0.55 9.66 0.02
CA SER A 39 0.04 8.97 -1.16
C SER A 39 0.78 7.64 -1.34
N PHE A 40 0.13 6.65 -1.94
CA PHE A 40 0.79 5.36 -2.18
C PHE A 40 1.95 5.46 -3.19
N VAL A 41 1.93 6.48 -4.04
CA VAL A 41 3.10 6.83 -4.88
C VAL A 41 4.28 7.25 -4.00
N ALA A 42 4.07 8.08 -2.98
CA ALA A 42 5.12 8.47 -2.04
C ALA A 42 5.61 7.27 -1.21
N VAL A 43 4.69 6.42 -0.73
CA VAL A 43 5.05 5.16 -0.03
C VAL A 43 5.94 4.28 -0.92
N ALA A 44 5.62 4.17 -2.20
CA ALA A 44 6.34 3.32 -3.15
C ALA A 44 7.74 3.84 -3.52
N ASN A 45 7.95 5.16 -3.49
CA ASN A 45 9.16 5.78 -4.07
C ASN A 45 10.04 6.50 -3.04
N ASP A 46 9.50 6.98 -1.92
CA ASP A 46 10.17 7.95 -1.04
C ASP A 46 10.36 7.47 0.41
N MET A 47 9.63 6.44 0.84
CA MET A 47 9.60 5.98 2.25
C MET A 47 10.47 4.74 2.53
N GLU A 48 11.44 4.44 1.66
CA GLU A 48 12.41 3.34 1.80
C GLU A 48 11.83 1.93 1.99
N PHE A 49 10.53 1.75 1.80
CA PHE A 49 9.91 0.43 1.80
C PHE A 49 10.35 -0.40 0.59
N ASN A 50 10.39 -1.72 0.76
CA ASN A 50 10.23 -2.69 -0.32
C ASN A 50 9.02 -3.58 0.00
N GLN A 51 8.69 -4.54 -0.87
CA GLN A 51 7.51 -5.40 -0.70
C GLN A 51 7.52 -6.15 0.63
N SER A 52 8.66 -6.73 1.03
CA SER A 52 8.73 -7.54 2.25
C SER A 52 8.62 -6.69 3.52
N THR A 53 9.29 -5.53 3.55
CA THR A 53 9.21 -4.61 4.69
C THR A 53 7.83 -3.97 4.82
N LEU A 54 7.16 -3.66 3.70
CA LEU A 54 5.81 -3.10 3.72
C LEU A 54 4.78 -4.14 4.15
N ARG A 55 4.94 -5.38 3.72
CA ARG A 55 4.12 -6.51 4.20
C ARG A 55 4.30 -6.74 5.70
N ALA A 56 5.53 -6.71 6.19
CA ALA A 56 5.82 -6.84 7.61
C ALA A 56 5.19 -5.70 8.41
N PHE A 57 5.31 -4.46 7.92
CA PHE A 57 4.70 -3.27 8.51
C PHE A 57 3.18 -3.43 8.69
N PHE A 58 2.45 -3.88 7.66
CA PHE A 58 0.99 -4.09 7.78
C PHE A 58 0.58 -5.19 8.76
N ARG A 59 1.46 -6.15 9.04
CA ARG A 59 1.19 -7.28 9.94
C ARG A 59 1.56 -7.00 11.39
N ASP A 60 2.52 -6.11 11.60
CA ASP A 60 2.97 -5.70 12.93
C ASP A 60 1.81 -5.03 13.68
N GLY A 61 0.97 -4.27 12.96
CA GLY A 61 -0.28 -3.72 13.48
C GLY A 61 -0.08 -2.65 14.55
N HIS A 62 1.15 -2.14 14.68
CA HIS A 62 1.47 -1.09 15.61
C HIS A 62 1.03 0.26 15.03
N GLU A 63 0.41 1.06 15.89
CA GLU A 63 -0.29 2.31 15.60
C GLU A 63 0.54 3.35 14.85
N THR A 64 1.83 3.13 14.58
CA THR A 64 2.73 4.04 13.90
C THR A 64 2.50 4.11 12.38
N PRO A 65 2.30 5.30 11.80
CA PRO A 65 2.18 6.59 12.49
C PRO A 65 0.87 6.66 13.29
N ASP A 66 0.91 7.13 14.55
CA ASP A 66 -0.10 7.00 15.66
C ASP A 66 -1.60 7.15 15.28
N ALA A 67 -1.89 7.63 14.09
CA ALA A 67 -3.20 7.77 13.47
C ALA A 67 -3.61 6.63 12.51
N MET A 68 -2.80 5.59 12.32
CA MET A 68 -3.09 4.47 11.41
C MET A 68 -3.04 3.12 12.14
N SER A 69 -4.12 2.79 12.84
CA SER A 69 -4.33 1.48 13.44
C SER A 69 -4.91 0.50 12.40
N ILE A 70 -4.05 -0.10 11.57
CA ILE A 70 -4.43 -1.18 10.67
C ILE A 70 -3.55 -2.39 10.92
N LYS A 71 -4.18 -3.57 11.01
CA LYS A 71 -3.49 -4.86 11.06
C LYS A 71 -4.10 -5.77 10.01
N LEU A 72 -3.31 -6.11 9.00
CA LEU A 72 -3.71 -6.99 7.92
C LEU A 72 -3.28 -8.43 8.21
N ASP A 73 -4.04 -9.38 7.69
CA ASP A 73 -3.56 -10.77 7.62
C ASP A 73 -2.47 -10.95 6.56
N GLU A 74 -1.91 -12.16 6.46
CA GLU A 74 -0.81 -12.45 5.54
C GLU A 74 -1.19 -12.22 4.06
N ASP A 75 -2.39 -12.63 3.65
CA ASP A 75 -2.84 -12.55 2.26
C ASP A 75 -3.19 -11.10 1.89
N GLU A 76 -3.85 -10.38 2.80
CA GLU A 76 -4.18 -8.96 2.67
C GLU A 76 -2.91 -8.09 2.59
N ALA A 77 -1.95 -8.34 3.48
CA ALA A 77 -0.68 -7.62 3.48
C ALA A 77 0.11 -7.87 2.19
N GLU A 78 0.09 -9.10 1.66
CA GLU A 78 0.75 -9.45 0.42
C GLU A 78 0.16 -8.69 -0.77
N ILE A 79 -1.17 -8.71 -0.95
CA ILE A 79 -1.81 -8.04 -2.09
C ILE A 79 -1.71 -6.51 -1.98
N ALA A 80 -1.79 -5.94 -0.78
CA ALA A 80 -1.63 -4.51 -0.56
C ALA A 80 -0.19 -4.06 -0.88
N ALA A 81 0.82 -4.78 -0.37
CA ALA A 81 2.21 -4.49 -0.65
C ALA A 81 2.56 -4.67 -2.14
N ALA A 82 2.03 -5.71 -2.79
CA ALA A 82 2.22 -5.94 -4.22
C ALA A 82 1.68 -4.77 -5.05
N TYR A 83 0.46 -4.30 -4.75
CA TYR A 83 -0.12 -3.14 -5.43
C TYR A 83 0.70 -1.87 -5.20
N ILE A 84 1.02 -1.52 -3.95
CA ILE A 84 1.76 -0.30 -3.64
C ILE A 84 3.12 -0.31 -4.34
N MET A 85 3.85 -1.43 -4.30
CA MET A 85 5.14 -1.54 -4.99
C MET A 85 5.03 -1.50 -6.51
N SER A 86 3.88 -1.87 -7.09
CA SER A 86 3.65 -1.73 -8.53
C SER A 86 3.60 -0.26 -9.00
N LEU A 87 3.39 0.69 -8.09
CA LEU A 87 3.42 2.13 -8.36
C LEU A 87 4.84 2.72 -8.38
N ARG A 88 5.86 1.91 -8.07
CA ARG A 88 7.25 2.34 -8.12
C ARG A 88 7.65 2.64 -9.55
N SER A 89 8.24 3.81 -9.76
CA SER A 89 8.84 4.16 -11.04
C SER A 89 10.35 3.89 -11.01
N PRO A 90 10.97 3.49 -12.13
CA PRO A 90 12.44 3.48 -12.23
C PRO A 90 12.97 4.89 -11.94
N ARG A 91 14.00 4.98 -11.11
CA ARG A 91 14.74 6.24 -10.88
C ARG A 91 15.71 6.52 -12.02
#